data_AF-A0A506XYY1-F1
#
_entry.id   AF-A0A506XYY1-F1
#
_cell.length_a   1.000
_cell.length_b   1.000
_cell.length_c   1.000
_cell.angle_alpha   90.00
_cell.angle_beta   90.00
_cell.angle_gamma   90.00
#
_symmetry.space_group_name_H-M   'P 1'
#
loop_
_entity.id
_entity.type
_entity.pdbx_description
1 polymer ?
#
loop_
_entity_poly.entity_id
_entity_poly.type
_entity_poly.pdbx_seq_one_letter_code
_entity_poly.pdbx_strand_id
1 'polypeptide(L)'
;MTRSSHRLTDGRSRSASSTPQVAASAPRVGGTPNVSLRRRAMVEVLMGAALVASLTVTPAVGAHAAVKHLKAAPGTPAAIAEGDIRTTDELKSALTVDDDVAANDVSRDVVMATAGIDTLKQSGTNADWAKMVLLFGGWQQTDANVTVMLRWMRQENGTNNWWNRNNPLNNGFGSGGGSGLGSYVSLVEAARYCAENIKSGRYPGIVAGMESGASADVTAAAIWASPWASSHYANGAHWSTRPVDIVKAPVGAWG
;
A
#
# COMPACT_ATOMS: atom_id res chain seq x y z
N MET A 1 76.88 2.60 -6.80
CA MET A 1 77.59 3.74 -6.16
C MET A 1 76.74 4.98 -6.42
N THR A 2 76.26 5.77 -5.46
CA THR A 2 76.43 5.74 -3.98
C THR A 2 75.18 6.37 -3.32
N ARG A 3 74.92 6.11 -2.03
CA ARG A 3 73.78 6.67 -1.26
C ARG A 3 73.98 8.16 -0.90
N SER A 4 72.87 8.91 -0.72
CA SER A 4 72.54 9.53 0.59
C SER A 4 71.19 10.26 0.59
N SER A 5 70.54 10.31 1.76
CA SER A 5 69.25 10.96 2.01
C SER A 5 69.41 12.23 2.86
N HIS A 6 68.62 13.28 2.61
CA HIS A 6 68.36 14.46 3.46
C HIS A 6 67.14 15.23 2.89
N ARG A 7 66.31 16.01 3.59
CA ARG A 7 65.94 16.10 5.03
C ARG A 7 64.66 16.97 5.12
N LEU A 8 63.79 16.77 6.11
CA LEU A 8 62.69 17.72 6.39
C LEU A 8 63.21 19.02 7.04
N THR A 9 62.60 20.15 6.69
CA THR A 9 62.35 21.29 7.60
C THR A 9 61.02 21.95 7.25
N ASP A 10 60.13 22.08 8.24
CA ASP A 10 58.87 22.82 8.15
C ASP A 10 59.08 24.31 8.54
N GLY A 11 58.34 25.23 7.93
CA GLY A 11 58.65 26.66 7.89
C GLY A 11 57.63 27.56 8.59
N ARG A 12 57.69 27.66 9.93
CA ARG A 12 56.70 28.40 10.74
C ARG A 12 57.29 29.60 11.49
N SER A 13 57.16 30.80 10.92
CA SER A 13 57.56 32.08 11.53
C SER A 13 56.38 32.89 12.08
N ARG A 14 56.63 33.80 13.04
CA ARG A 14 55.62 34.55 13.81
C ARG A 14 55.80 36.07 13.70
N SER A 15 54.70 36.82 13.87
CA SER A 15 54.57 38.15 14.53
C SER A 15 53.07 38.53 14.48
N ALA A 16 52.34 39.03 15.49
CA ALA A 16 52.63 40.01 16.58
C ALA A 16 52.80 41.45 16.03
N SER A 17 52.07 42.49 16.42
CA SER A 17 51.02 42.70 17.46
C SER A 17 49.90 43.62 16.86
N SER A 18 48.96 44.30 17.53
CA SER A 18 48.75 44.75 18.93
C SER A 18 47.26 45.01 19.23
N THR A 19 46.89 45.07 20.52
CA THR A 19 45.59 45.57 21.03
C THR A 19 45.56 47.11 21.10
N PRO A 20 44.37 47.73 21.21
CA PRO A 20 44.05 48.38 22.48
C PRO A 20 42.63 48.08 23.01
N GLN A 21 42.40 48.48 24.27
CA GLN A 21 41.29 48.07 25.12
C GLN A 21 40.37 49.26 25.45
N VAL A 22 39.05 49.07 25.42
CA VAL A 22 38.04 49.98 26.00
C VAL A 22 37.00 49.15 26.76
N ALA A 23 36.55 49.62 27.92
CA ALA A 23 35.64 48.89 28.80
C ALA A 23 34.46 49.75 29.28
N ALA A 24 33.28 49.13 29.35
CA ALA A 24 32.10 49.57 30.09
C ALA A 24 31.27 48.30 30.41
N SER A 25 31.16 47.86 31.67
CA SER A 25 30.34 48.42 32.77
C SER A 25 28.93 47.84 32.83
N ALA A 26 28.67 47.12 33.93
CA ALA A 26 27.36 46.61 34.38
C ALA A 26 27.32 46.78 35.93
N PRO A 27 26.23 46.45 36.65
CA PRO A 27 24.86 46.16 36.25
C PRO A 27 23.84 47.13 36.92
N ARG A 28 22.53 46.87 36.83
CA ARG A 28 21.57 47.33 37.86
C ARG A 28 20.40 46.38 38.06
N VAL A 29 19.81 46.41 39.26
CA VAL A 29 18.80 45.48 39.79
C VAL A 29 17.55 46.24 40.23
N GLY A 30 16.37 45.61 40.10
CA GLY A 30 15.20 45.90 40.93
C GLY A 30 13.99 46.51 40.19
N GLY A 31 12.81 45.93 40.40
CA GLY A 31 11.53 46.41 39.87
C GLY A 31 10.47 45.32 39.77
N THR A 32 9.69 45.11 40.84
CA THR A 32 8.52 44.21 40.88
C THR A 32 7.22 45.05 40.95
N PRO A 33 6.04 44.42 41.15
CA PRO A 33 5.23 43.76 40.13
C PRO A 33 3.94 44.56 39.83
N ASN A 34 3.10 44.08 38.90
CA ASN A 34 1.69 44.52 38.88
C ASN A 34 0.73 43.36 38.56
N VAL A 35 -0.54 43.51 38.92
CA VAL A 35 -1.49 42.43 39.23
C VAL A 35 -2.79 42.57 38.43
N SER A 36 -3.41 41.43 38.09
CA SER A 36 -4.74 41.30 37.45
C SER A 36 -4.79 41.74 35.95
N LEU A 37 -5.72 41.29 35.10
CA LEU A 37 -7.05 40.71 35.38
C LEU A 37 -7.31 39.28 34.88
N ARG A 38 -8.24 38.68 35.63
CA ARG A 38 -9.11 37.52 35.31
C ARG A 38 -9.58 37.47 33.85
N ARG A 39 -9.67 36.25 33.31
CA ARG A 39 -10.96 35.56 33.11
C ARG A 39 -10.77 34.05 32.93
N ARG A 40 -11.67 33.26 33.54
CA ARG A 40 -11.83 31.84 33.24
C ARG A 40 -12.67 31.72 31.96
N ALA A 41 -12.33 30.77 31.10
CA ALA A 41 -13.26 30.20 30.12
C ALA A 41 -13.41 28.72 30.47
N MET A 42 -14.62 28.31 30.85
CA MET A 42 -14.97 26.90 30.91
C MET A 42 -15.32 26.44 29.49
N VAL A 43 -14.78 25.30 29.07
CA VAL A 43 -15.25 24.61 27.86
C VAL A 43 -16.08 23.43 28.32
N GLU A 44 -17.39 23.57 28.26
CA GLU A 44 -18.32 22.47 28.52
C GLU A 44 -18.28 21.50 27.34
N VAL A 45 -17.85 20.27 27.59
CA VAL A 45 -17.92 19.20 26.59
C VAL A 45 -19.30 18.54 26.72
N LEU A 46 -20.24 18.94 25.85
CA LEU A 46 -21.53 18.26 25.75
C LEU A 46 -21.33 16.81 25.28
N MET A 47 -21.72 15.86 26.13
CA MET A 47 -21.84 14.44 25.77
C MET A 47 -23.06 14.25 24.85
N GLY A 48 -22.88 14.48 23.56
CA GLY A 48 -23.89 14.20 22.54
C GLY A 48 -24.07 12.69 22.35
N ALA A 49 -25.21 12.14 22.78
CA ALA A 49 -25.53 10.73 22.61
C ALA A 49 -25.79 10.39 21.14
N ALA A 50 -24.93 9.55 20.54
CA ALA A 50 -25.12 9.04 19.19
C ALA A 50 -26.15 7.90 19.20
N LEU A 51 -27.30 8.11 18.55
CA LEU A 51 -28.36 7.11 18.41
C LEU A 51 -27.92 5.97 17.49
N VAL A 52 -28.02 4.71 17.95
CA VAL A 52 -27.73 3.53 17.12
C VAL A 52 -28.90 3.29 16.17
N ALA A 53 -28.69 3.60 14.88
CA ALA A 53 -29.62 3.27 13.81
C ALA A 53 -29.19 1.96 13.11
N SER A 54 -29.80 0.85 13.50
CA SER A 54 -29.53 -0.48 12.92
C SER A 54 -30.05 -0.57 11.48
N LEU A 55 -29.15 -0.55 10.49
CA LEU A 55 -29.51 -0.70 9.08
C LEU A 55 -29.48 -2.18 8.66
N THR A 56 -30.65 -2.80 8.47
CA THR A 56 -30.78 -4.17 7.96
C THR A 56 -30.60 -4.19 6.44
N VAL A 57 -29.54 -4.88 5.97
CA VAL A 57 -29.29 -5.07 4.53
C VAL A 57 -30.04 -6.30 4.03
N THR A 58 -31.04 -6.10 3.18
CA THR A 58 -31.67 -7.17 2.39
C THR A 58 -30.91 -7.36 1.06
N PRO A 59 -30.38 -8.56 0.77
CA PRO A 59 -29.75 -8.83 -0.52
C PRO A 59 -30.82 -9.06 -1.61
N ALA A 60 -30.98 -8.09 -2.52
CA ALA A 60 -31.81 -8.25 -3.71
C ALA A 60 -31.07 -9.09 -4.77
N VAL A 61 -31.55 -10.31 -5.05
CA VAL A 61 -30.96 -11.20 -6.05
C VAL A 61 -31.36 -10.75 -7.47
N GLY A 62 -30.52 -9.90 -8.06
CA GLY A 62 -30.67 -9.44 -9.44
C GLY A 62 -29.93 -10.32 -10.45
N ALA A 63 -30.51 -11.44 -10.85
CA ALA A 63 -29.97 -12.25 -11.95
C ALA A 63 -30.14 -11.52 -13.30
N HIS A 64 -29.09 -11.48 -14.13
CA HIS A 64 -29.17 -11.11 -15.54
C HIS A 64 -28.36 -12.11 -16.37
N ALA A 65 -29.00 -12.76 -17.33
CA ALA A 65 -28.41 -13.82 -18.13
C ALA A 65 -27.70 -13.26 -19.37
N ALA A 66 -26.58 -13.89 -19.74
CA ALA A 66 -25.86 -13.64 -21.00
C ALA A 66 -25.50 -14.98 -21.69
N VAL A 67 -26.48 -15.87 -21.85
CA VAL A 67 -26.29 -17.12 -22.60
C VAL A 67 -26.17 -16.81 -24.10
N LYS A 68 -25.07 -17.23 -24.72
CA LYS A 68 -24.93 -17.26 -26.18
C LYS A 68 -24.41 -18.61 -26.68
N HIS A 69 -25.30 -19.32 -27.37
CA HIS A 69 -25.02 -20.40 -28.32
C HIS A 69 -24.23 -21.62 -27.83
N LEU A 70 -24.90 -22.50 -27.08
CA LEU A 70 -24.92 -23.92 -27.50
C LEU A 70 -26.26 -24.20 -28.21
N LYS A 71 -26.23 -25.11 -29.18
CA LYS A 71 -27.36 -25.42 -30.08
C LYS A 71 -27.99 -26.75 -29.68
N ALA A 72 -29.00 -26.71 -28.82
CA ALA A 72 -29.73 -27.91 -28.40
C ALA A 72 -30.52 -28.54 -29.56
N ALA A 73 -30.58 -29.88 -29.58
CA ALA A 73 -31.50 -30.63 -30.43
C ALA A 73 -32.89 -30.77 -29.75
N PRO A 74 -33.99 -30.90 -30.51
CA PRO A 74 -35.33 -30.92 -29.94
C PRO A 74 -35.68 -32.27 -29.29
N GLY A 75 -35.67 -32.31 -27.95
CA GLY A 75 -36.32 -33.36 -27.16
C GLY A 75 -37.72 -32.92 -26.73
N THR A 76 -38.71 -33.80 -26.83
CA THR A 76 -40.12 -33.52 -26.48
C THR A 76 -40.28 -33.24 -24.98
N PRO A 77 -41.03 -32.20 -24.56
CA PRO A 77 -41.25 -31.92 -23.15
C PRO A 77 -42.20 -32.93 -22.50
N ALA A 78 -41.76 -33.59 -21.43
CA ALA A 78 -42.64 -34.25 -20.47
C ALA A 78 -43.26 -33.17 -19.55
N ALA A 79 -44.50 -33.40 -19.10
CA ALA A 79 -45.24 -32.41 -18.31
C ALA A 79 -44.65 -32.22 -16.90
N ILE A 80 -44.57 -30.96 -16.46
CA ILE A 80 -44.29 -30.59 -15.07
C ILE A 80 -45.54 -30.81 -14.21
N ALA A 81 -45.41 -31.70 -13.22
CA ALA A 81 -46.33 -31.74 -12.08
C ALA A 81 -45.88 -30.72 -11.02
N GLU A 82 -46.83 -30.14 -10.29
CA GLU A 82 -46.60 -28.98 -9.44
C GLU A 82 -46.41 -29.38 -7.97
N GLY A 83 -45.31 -28.91 -7.36
CA GLY A 83 -45.06 -29.00 -5.92
C GLY A 83 -44.07 -30.08 -5.45
N ASP A 84 -42.77 -29.75 -5.50
CA ASP A 84 -41.75 -30.36 -4.63
C ASP A 84 -40.63 -29.34 -4.35
N ILE A 85 -40.22 -29.19 -3.08
CA ILE A 85 -39.15 -28.26 -2.66
C ILE A 85 -37.93 -29.09 -2.26
N ARG A 86 -37.11 -29.39 -3.26
CA ARG A 86 -35.87 -30.13 -3.09
C ARG A 86 -34.87 -29.36 -2.22
N THR A 87 -34.30 -30.05 -1.25
CA THR A 87 -33.31 -29.48 -0.33
C THR A 87 -31.95 -29.36 -1.01
N THR A 88 -31.05 -28.57 -0.42
CA THR A 88 -29.79 -28.13 -1.04
C THR A 88 -28.75 -29.23 -1.29
N ASP A 89 -28.97 -30.47 -0.86
CA ASP A 89 -28.10 -31.60 -1.21
C ASP A 89 -28.47 -32.27 -2.54
N GLU A 90 -29.73 -32.23 -2.99
CA GLU A 90 -30.10 -32.85 -4.28
C GLU A 90 -29.54 -32.09 -5.50
N LEU A 91 -29.18 -30.81 -5.33
CA LEU A 91 -28.53 -29.99 -6.36
C LEU A 91 -27.04 -30.30 -6.56
N LYS A 92 -26.44 -31.23 -5.80
CA LYS A 92 -25.01 -31.59 -5.92
C LYS A 92 -24.72 -32.73 -6.91
N SER A 93 -25.73 -33.48 -7.37
CA SER A 93 -25.50 -34.80 -8.01
C SER A 93 -26.26 -34.99 -9.33
N ALA A 94 -26.05 -34.09 -10.30
CA ALA A 94 -26.48 -34.28 -11.69
C ALA A 94 -25.63 -33.51 -12.73
N LEU A 95 -24.31 -33.40 -12.52
CA LEU A 95 -23.37 -33.02 -13.58
C LEU A 95 -22.50 -34.23 -13.94
N THR A 96 -23.07 -35.19 -14.66
CA THR A 96 -22.30 -36.22 -15.37
C THR A 96 -21.52 -35.54 -16.49
N VAL A 97 -20.20 -35.54 -16.34
CA VAL A 97 -19.24 -35.34 -17.43
C VAL A 97 -19.12 -36.69 -18.14
N ASP A 98 -19.17 -36.72 -19.48
CA ASP A 98 -18.93 -37.95 -20.25
C ASP A 98 -17.51 -38.48 -20.01
N ASP A 99 -17.35 -39.81 -19.88
CA ASP A 99 -16.05 -40.45 -19.66
C ASP A 99 -15.06 -40.23 -20.83
N ASP A 100 -15.55 -39.88 -22.03
CA ASP A 100 -14.74 -39.48 -23.19
C ASP A 100 -14.18 -38.04 -23.08
N VAL A 101 -14.60 -37.25 -22.07
CA VAL A 101 -13.93 -35.97 -21.74
C VAL A 101 -12.62 -36.29 -21.04
N ALA A 102 -11.60 -36.61 -21.84
CA ALA A 102 -10.22 -36.75 -21.39
C ALA A 102 -9.87 -35.58 -20.45
N ALA A 103 -9.49 -35.91 -19.22
CA ALA A 103 -9.23 -34.92 -18.18
C ALA A 103 -8.16 -33.93 -18.68
N ASN A 104 -8.61 -32.76 -19.11
CA ASN A 104 -7.75 -31.78 -19.75
C ASN A 104 -6.79 -31.24 -18.69
N ASP A 105 -5.58 -31.79 -18.65
CA ASP A 105 -4.58 -31.45 -17.65
C ASP A 105 -4.25 -29.95 -17.74
N VAL A 106 -4.91 -29.17 -16.90
CA VAL A 106 -4.64 -27.75 -16.75
C VAL A 106 -3.34 -27.64 -15.98
N SER A 107 -2.24 -27.81 -16.71
CA SER A 107 -0.92 -27.36 -16.27
C SER A 107 -1.04 -25.87 -15.98
N ARG A 108 -1.32 -25.59 -14.71
CA ARG A 108 -1.02 -24.30 -14.10
C ARG A 108 0.48 -24.30 -13.97
N ASP A 109 1.15 -23.99 -15.07
CA ASP A 109 2.59 -23.89 -15.15
C ASP A 109 3.06 -23.13 -13.91
N VAL A 110 3.82 -23.82 -13.06
CA VAL A 110 4.41 -23.21 -11.88
C VAL A 110 5.56 -22.36 -12.39
N VAL A 111 5.21 -21.20 -12.95
CA VAL A 111 6.11 -20.13 -13.34
C VAL A 111 6.79 -19.69 -12.05
N MET A 112 7.96 -20.30 -11.82
CA MET A 112 8.75 -20.15 -10.60
C MET A 112 8.84 -18.66 -10.27
N ALA A 113 8.50 -18.28 -9.03
CA ALA A 113 8.25 -16.87 -8.69
C ALA A 113 9.40 -15.93 -9.11
N THR A 114 10.64 -16.43 -9.11
CA THR A 114 11.83 -15.79 -9.67
C THR A 114 11.67 -15.32 -11.11
N ALA A 115 11.20 -16.18 -12.02
CA ALA A 115 10.98 -15.82 -13.43
C ALA A 115 9.88 -14.77 -13.59
N GLY A 116 8.85 -14.83 -12.75
CA GLY A 116 7.85 -13.76 -12.63
C GLY A 116 8.47 -12.42 -12.18
N ILE A 117 9.29 -12.43 -11.12
CA ILE A 117 9.99 -11.25 -10.62
C ILE A 117 10.91 -10.65 -11.69
N ASP A 118 11.76 -11.44 -12.34
CA ASP A 118 12.68 -10.93 -13.36
C ASP A 118 11.96 -10.36 -14.59
N THR A 119 10.81 -10.94 -14.97
CA THR A 119 9.94 -10.39 -16.02
C THR A 119 9.37 -9.02 -15.61
N LEU A 120 8.90 -8.91 -14.37
CA LEU A 120 8.39 -7.66 -13.79
C LEU A 120 9.49 -6.59 -13.65
N LYS A 121 10.74 -6.97 -13.31
CA LYS A 121 11.91 -6.07 -13.29
C LYS A 121 12.24 -5.52 -14.68
N GLN A 122 12.19 -6.36 -15.72
CA GLN A 122 12.47 -5.96 -17.11
C GLN A 122 11.43 -4.99 -17.68
N SER A 123 10.15 -5.16 -17.31
CA SER A 123 9.11 -4.18 -17.61
C SER A 123 9.29 -2.90 -16.78
N GLY A 124 9.49 -3.03 -15.46
CA GLY A 124 10.00 -1.97 -14.61
C GLY A 124 9.05 -0.80 -14.33
N THR A 125 7.73 -1.02 -14.35
CA THR A 125 6.70 0.01 -14.07
C THR A 125 6.18 -0.02 -12.64
N ASN A 126 5.44 1.02 -12.23
CA ASN A 126 4.62 1.02 -11.02
C ASN A 126 3.60 -0.14 -10.99
N ALA A 127 2.99 -0.50 -12.11
CA ALA A 127 2.10 -1.66 -12.18
C ALA A 127 2.85 -2.97 -11.91
N ASP A 128 4.11 -3.07 -12.35
CA ASP A 128 4.93 -4.25 -12.11
C ASP A 128 5.40 -4.34 -10.64
N TRP A 129 5.68 -3.21 -9.99
CA TRP A 129 5.91 -3.16 -8.55
C TRP A 129 4.68 -3.58 -7.75
N ALA A 130 3.49 -3.09 -8.12
CA ALA A 130 2.23 -3.52 -7.51
C ALA A 130 2.05 -5.05 -7.64
N LYS A 131 2.30 -5.62 -8.82
CA LYS A 131 2.28 -7.08 -9.03
C LYS A 131 3.31 -7.82 -8.18
N MET A 132 4.51 -7.28 -7.97
CA MET A 132 5.49 -7.88 -7.04
C MET A 132 4.98 -7.91 -5.59
N VAL A 133 4.35 -6.84 -5.10
CA VAL A 133 3.74 -6.83 -3.74
C VAL A 133 2.66 -7.91 -3.64
N LEU A 134 1.80 -8.02 -4.65
CA LEU A 134 0.75 -9.05 -4.70
C LEU A 134 1.35 -10.46 -4.75
N LEU A 135 2.41 -10.68 -5.53
CA LEU A 135 3.15 -11.94 -5.61
C LEU A 135 3.79 -12.34 -4.29
N PHE A 136 4.54 -11.44 -3.63
CA PHE A 136 5.14 -11.68 -2.31
C PHE A 136 4.07 -11.84 -1.21
N GLY A 137 2.93 -11.19 -1.37
CA GLY A 137 1.77 -11.36 -0.50
C GLY A 137 1.07 -12.72 -0.66
N GLY A 138 1.18 -13.36 -1.82
CA GLY A 138 0.36 -14.51 -2.20
C GLY A 138 -1.08 -14.11 -2.58
N TRP A 139 -1.30 -12.84 -2.95
CA TRP A 139 -2.60 -12.31 -3.36
C TRP A 139 -2.79 -12.38 -4.87
N GLN A 140 -4.05 -12.41 -5.29
CA GLN A 140 -4.44 -12.44 -6.70
C GLN A 140 -4.04 -11.14 -7.41
N GLN A 141 -3.44 -11.23 -8.60
CA GLN A 141 -3.09 -10.06 -9.42
C GLN A 141 -4.29 -9.57 -10.26
N THR A 142 -5.45 -9.36 -9.62
CA THR A 142 -6.63 -8.81 -10.28
C THR A 142 -6.45 -7.34 -10.62
N ASP A 143 -7.18 -6.85 -11.63
CA ASP A 143 -7.20 -5.43 -11.99
C ASP A 143 -7.58 -4.53 -10.79
N ALA A 144 -8.48 -4.99 -9.92
CA ALA A 144 -8.86 -4.29 -8.71
C ALA A 144 -7.68 -4.14 -7.72
N ASN A 145 -6.94 -5.22 -7.48
CA ASN A 145 -5.78 -5.22 -6.60
C ASN A 145 -4.62 -4.38 -7.15
N VAL A 146 -4.35 -4.47 -8.45
CA VAL A 146 -3.35 -3.62 -9.12
C VAL A 146 -3.79 -2.15 -9.09
N THR A 147 -5.08 -1.86 -9.33
CA THR A 147 -5.65 -0.50 -9.30
C THR A 147 -5.55 0.16 -7.93
N VAL A 148 -5.87 -0.56 -6.83
CA VAL A 148 -5.76 0.02 -5.48
C VAL A 148 -4.31 0.29 -5.11
N MET A 149 -3.38 -0.63 -5.42
CA MET A 149 -1.94 -0.43 -5.20
C MET A 149 -1.37 0.76 -5.99
N LEU A 150 -1.77 0.91 -7.26
CA LEU A 150 -1.41 2.06 -8.09
C LEU A 150 -1.95 3.38 -7.52
N ARG A 151 -3.22 3.41 -7.10
CA ARG A 151 -3.83 4.59 -6.47
C ARG A 151 -3.12 4.95 -5.16
N TRP A 152 -2.72 3.95 -4.37
CA TRP A 152 -2.02 4.12 -3.11
C TRP A 152 -0.63 4.75 -3.31
N MET A 153 0.20 4.21 -4.22
CA MET A 153 1.52 4.80 -4.56
C MET A 153 1.43 6.26 -5.00
N ARG A 154 0.39 6.61 -5.78
CA ARG A 154 0.16 8.00 -6.18
C ARG A 154 -0.17 8.91 -4.98
N GLN A 155 -0.89 8.44 -3.96
CA GLN A 155 -1.14 9.25 -2.76
C GLN A 155 0.11 9.39 -1.87
N GLU A 156 1.03 8.42 -1.91
CA GLU A 156 2.23 8.39 -1.06
C GLU A 156 3.45 9.15 -1.65
N ASN A 157 3.71 9.03 -2.95
CA ASN A 157 4.87 9.64 -3.60
C ASN A 157 4.58 10.36 -4.94
N GLY A 158 3.33 10.31 -5.42
CA GLY A 158 2.95 10.84 -6.74
C GLY A 158 3.38 9.93 -7.90
N THR A 159 2.65 9.98 -9.02
CA THR A 159 2.87 9.06 -10.16
C THR A 159 4.24 9.23 -10.83
N ASN A 160 4.80 10.45 -10.84
CA ASN A 160 6.02 10.80 -11.56
C ASN A 160 7.32 10.57 -10.76
N ASN A 161 7.23 10.21 -9.48
CA ASN A 161 8.38 9.90 -8.62
C ASN A 161 8.05 8.72 -7.68
N TRP A 162 7.24 7.77 -8.16
CA TRP A 162 6.69 6.69 -7.32
C TRP A 162 7.77 5.80 -6.69
N TRP A 163 8.98 5.75 -7.26
CA TRP A 163 10.13 4.98 -6.76
C TRP A 163 11.03 5.73 -5.76
N ASN A 164 10.60 6.90 -5.27
CA ASN A 164 11.34 7.74 -4.31
C ASN A 164 11.91 6.92 -3.14
N ARG A 165 13.22 7.02 -2.88
CA ARG A 165 13.96 6.22 -1.86
C ARG A 165 13.83 4.69 -2.00
N ASN A 166 13.45 4.19 -3.18
CA ASN A 166 12.97 2.83 -3.42
C ASN A 166 11.77 2.45 -2.51
N ASN A 167 10.98 3.39 -2.01
CA ASN A 167 9.94 3.14 -1.00
C ASN A 167 8.55 3.66 -1.40
N PRO A 168 7.85 3.01 -2.36
CA PRO A 168 6.70 3.60 -3.03
C PRO A 168 5.48 3.91 -2.15
N LEU A 169 5.27 3.16 -1.06
CA LEU A 169 4.18 3.38 -0.11
C LEU A 169 4.61 4.06 1.20
N ASN A 170 5.82 4.63 1.26
CA ASN A 170 6.43 5.15 2.50
C ASN A 170 6.33 4.12 3.65
N ASN A 171 6.72 2.87 3.38
CA ASN A 171 6.72 1.79 4.36
C ASN A 171 7.87 1.98 5.36
N GLY A 172 7.56 1.89 6.66
CA GLY A 172 8.55 1.95 7.74
C GLY A 172 9.13 0.59 8.15
N PHE A 173 8.55 -0.51 7.66
CA PHE A 173 8.95 -1.86 8.07
C PHE A 173 10.18 -2.31 7.29
N GLY A 174 11.31 -2.50 7.96
CA GLY A 174 12.58 -2.93 7.36
C GLY A 174 13.36 -1.85 6.60
N SER A 175 12.82 -0.63 6.42
CA SER A 175 13.43 0.46 5.63
C SER A 175 14.45 1.33 6.40
N GLY A 176 14.82 0.94 7.61
CA GLY A 176 15.76 1.69 8.48
C GLY A 176 15.27 3.05 9.00
N GLY A 177 14.14 3.56 8.51
CA GLY A 177 13.58 4.87 8.89
C GLY A 177 12.19 4.77 9.50
N GLY A 178 12.05 5.33 10.71
CA GLY A 178 10.75 5.46 11.39
C GLY A 178 9.75 6.28 10.58
N SER A 179 8.46 6.09 10.89
CA SER A 179 7.34 6.83 10.29
C SER A 179 7.30 6.84 8.75
N GLY A 180 7.83 5.80 8.10
CA GLY A 180 7.76 5.62 6.64
C GLY A 180 8.82 6.37 5.82
N LEU A 181 9.66 7.18 6.47
CA LEU A 181 10.66 8.01 5.79
C LEU A 181 11.92 7.24 5.38
N GLY A 182 12.02 5.95 5.70
CA GLY A 182 13.13 5.08 5.32
C GLY A 182 13.27 4.80 3.82
N SER A 183 14.29 3.99 3.50
CA SER A 183 14.69 3.59 2.15
C SER A 183 14.92 2.08 2.08
N TYR A 184 14.89 1.48 0.88
CA TYR A 184 15.28 0.09 0.66
C TYR A 184 16.44 -0.02 -0.34
N VAL A 185 17.18 -1.13 -0.33
CA VAL A 185 18.30 -1.32 -1.28
C VAL A 185 17.78 -1.40 -2.72
N SER A 186 16.61 -2.02 -2.92
CA SER A 186 15.92 -2.07 -4.22
C SER A 186 14.40 -2.03 -4.08
N LEU A 187 13.73 -1.74 -5.19
CA LEU A 187 12.27 -1.83 -5.32
C LEU A 187 11.74 -3.26 -5.10
N VAL A 188 12.53 -4.30 -5.43
CA VAL A 188 12.16 -5.70 -5.20
C VAL A 188 12.12 -5.99 -3.69
N GLU A 189 13.13 -5.52 -2.94
CA GLU A 189 13.15 -5.63 -1.48
C GLU A 189 12.00 -4.83 -0.83
N ALA A 190 11.73 -3.63 -1.34
CA ALA A 190 10.61 -2.80 -0.90
C ALA A 190 9.25 -3.49 -1.11
N ALA A 191 9.08 -4.20 -2.24
CA ALA A 191 7.86 -4.94 -2.52
C ALA A 191 7.66 -6.10 -1.53
N ARG A 192 8.74 -6.84 -1.21
CA ARG A 192 8.72 -7.90 -0.19
C ARG A 192 8.35 -7.35 1.19
N TYR A 193 9.05 -6.33 1.68
CA TYR A 193 8.78 -5.73 3.00
C TYR A 193 7.41 -5.03 3.07
N CYS A 194 6.88 -4.54 1.95
CA CYS A 194 5.51 -4.04 1.86
C CYS A 194 4.49 -5.16 2.10
N ALA A 195 4.62 -6.28 1.38
CA ALA A 195 3.76 -7.44 1.55
C ALA A 195 3.84 -8.02 2.97
N GLU A 196 5.05 -8.15 3.53
CA GLU A 196 5.27 -8.60 4.92
C GLU A 196 4.62 -7.67 5.95
N ASN A 197 4.74 -6.35 5.81
CA ASN A 197 4.11 -5.41 6.73
C ASN A 197 2.58 -5.47 6.63
N ILE A 198 2.00 -5.53 5.43
CA ILE A 198 0.54 -5.69 5.26
C ILE A 198 0.07 -7.01 5.91
N LYS A 199 0.84 -8.09 5.77
CA LYS A 199 0.56 -9.42 6.37
C LYS A 199 0.88 -9.54 7.87
N SER A 200 1.43 -8.51 8.52
CA SER A 200 1.81 -8.53 9.94
C SER A 200 0.65 -8.64 10.95
N GLY A 201 -0.58 -8.87 10.50
CA GLY A 201 -1.80 -8.86 11.32
C GLY A 201 -2.30 -7.45 11.70
N ARG A 202 -1.51 -6.40 11.46
CA ARG A 202 -1.86 -5.00 11.77
C ARG A 202 -2.91 -4.38 10.84
N TYR A 203 -3.19 -5.02 9.69
CA TYR A 203 -3.98 -4.45 8.61
C TYR A 203 -5.05 -5.43 8.05
N PRO A 204 -5.86 -6.08 8.90
CA PRO A 204 -6.71 -7.21 8.49
C PRO A 204 -7.72 -6.86 7.38
N GLY A 205 -8.28 -5.64 7.39
CA GLY A 205 -9.18 -5.18 6.32
C GLY A 205 -8.48 -5.01 4.96
N ILE A 206 -7.20 -4.63 4.94
CA ILE A 206 -6.42 -4.54 3.70
C ILE A 206 -6.14 -5.94 3.17
N VAL A 207 -5.73 -6.86 4.05
CA VAL A 207 -5.49 -8.27 3.72
C VAL A 207 -6.74 -8.91 3.11
N ALA A 208 -7.90 -8.80 3.77
CA ALA A 208 -9.16 -9.35 3.28
C ALA A 208 -9.60 -8.75 1.92
N GLY A 209 -9.35 -7.44 1.70
CA GLY A 209 -9.58 -6.80 0.41
C GLY A 209 -8.70 -7.36 -0.71
N MET A 210 -7.40 -7.56 -0.44
CA MET A 210 -6.45 -8.14 -1.40
C MET A 210 -6.71 -9.63 -1.66
N GLU A 211 -7.14 -10.39 -0.66
CA GLU A 211 -7.54 -11.80 -0.79
C GLU A 211 -8.80 -11.94 -1.65
N SER A 212 -9.82 -11.12 -1.38
CA SER A 212 -11.05 -11.03 -2.18
C SER A 212 -10.77 -10.64 -3.63
N GLY A 213 -9.90 -9.66 -3.86
CA GLY A 213 -9.52 -9.21 -5.20
C GLY A 213 -10.64 -8.57 -6.02
N ALA A 214 -11.82 -8.32 -5.44
CA ALA A 214 -13.04 -7.98 -6.16
C ALA A 214 -13.31 -6.48 -6.32
N SER A 215 -12.79 -5.61 -5.45
CA SER A 215 -13.02 -4.16 -5.54
C SER A 215 -11.84 -3.32 -5.03
N ALA A 216 -11.35 -2.44 -5.90
CA ALA A 216 -10.30 -1.48 -5.56
C ALA A 216 -10.78 -0.44 -4.54
N ASP A 217 -12.09 -0.11 -4.54
CA ASP A 217 -12.66 0.93 -3.69
C ASP A 217 -12.96 0.42 -2.27
N VAL A 218 -13.36 -0.85 -2.13
CA VAL A 218 -13.47 -1.52 -0.81
C VAL A 218 -12.10 -1.65 -0.16
N THR A 219 -11.08 -2.09 -0.90
CA THR A 219 -9.71 -2.18 -0.38
C THR A 219 -9.13 -0.79 -0.09
N ALA A 220 -9.47 0.24 -0.86
CA ALA A 220 -9.11 1.63 -0.56
C ALA A 220 -9.76 2.11 0.75
N ALA A 221 -11.05 1.86 0.97
CA ALA A 221 -11.71 2.20 2.23
C ALA A 221 -11.05 1.51 3.44
N ALA A 222 -10.65 0.24 3.30
CA ALA A 222 -9.89 -0.48 4.31
C ALA A 222 -8.49 0.13 4.55
N ILE A 223 -7.82 0.64 3.51
CA ILE A 223 -6.57 1.40 3.65
C ILE A 223 -6.81 2.68 4.45
N TRP A 224 -7.84 3.47 4.14
CA TRP A 224 -8.11 4.76 4.80
C TRP A 224 -8.45 4.63 6.28
N ALA A 225 -9.18 3.57 6.65
CA ALA A 225 -9.53 3.26 8.03
C ALA A 225 -8.37 2.62 8.83
N SER A 226 -7.25 2.29 8.18
CA SER A 226 -6.15 1.55 8.81
C SER A 226 -5.14 2.45 9.55
N PRO A 227 -4.36 1.88 10.49
CA PRO A 227 -3.21 2.56 11.08
C PRO A 227 -2.10 2.96 10.10
N TRP A 228 -2.13 2.53 8.83
CA TRP A 228 -1.16 3.00 7.83
C TRP A 228 -1.49 4.43 7.43
N ALA A 229 -2.77 4.70 7.15
CA ALA A 229 -3.23 6.00 6.70
C ALA A 229 -2.95 7.12 7.70
N SER A 230 -2.99 6.82 9.01
CA SER A 230 -2.88 7.83 10.10
C SER A 230 -3.73 9.08 9.84
N SER A 231 -4.94 8.87 9.28
CA SER A 231 -5.88 9.89 8.80
C SER A 231 -5.45 10.80 7.63
N HIS A 232 -4.25 10.65 7.04
CA HIS A 232 -3.73 11.52 5.97
C HIS A 232 -4.63 11.62 4.73
N TYR A 233 -5.34 10.54 4.35
CA TYR A 233 -6.26 10.56 3.21
C TYR A 233 -7.63 11.19 3.51
N ALA A 234 -7.83 11.78 4.70
CA ALA A 234 -9.09 12.36 5.18
C ALA A 234 -10.31 11.41 4.99
N ASN A 235 -10.14 10.17 5.42
CA ASN A 235 -11.13 9.09 5.30
C ASN A 235 -11.66 8.86 3.87
N GLY A 236 -10.82 9.12 2.86
CA GLY A 236 -11.14 9.01 1.44
C GLY A 236 -11.34 10.34 0.71
N ALA A 237 -11.57 11.45 1.43
CA ALA A 237 -11.80 12.76 0.81
C ALA A 237 -10.59 13.31 0.03
N HIS A 238 -9.37 12.85 0.35
CA HIS A 238 -8.15 13.15 -0.41
C HIS A 238 -7.70 12.00 -1.34
N TRP A 239 -8.52 10.96 -1.53
CA TRP A 239 -8.16 9.80 -2.36
C TRP A 239 -8.74 9.91 -3.77
N SER A 240 -7.86 9.96 -4.77
CA SER A 240 -8.29 10.02 -6.17
C SER A 240 -8.64 8.64 -6.72
N THR A 241 -9.85 8.49 -7.26
CA THR A 241 -10.27 7.26 -7.98
C THR A 241 -9.88 7.28 -9.47
N ARG A 242 -9.36 8.41 -9.98
CA ARG A 242 -8.88 8.55 -11.37
C ARG A 242 -7.85 7.47 -11.72
N PRO A 243 -7.73 7.08 -13.01
CA PRO A 243 -6.61 6.29 -13.49
C PRO A 243 -5.25 6.83 -13.02
N VAL A 244 -4.27 5.94 -12.96
CA VAL A 244 -2.89 6.24 -12.59
C VAL A 244 -2.03 5.95 -13.81
N ASP A 245 -1.21 6.91 -14.22
CA ASP A 245 -0.33 6.74 -15.37
C ASP A 245 0.70 5.64 -15.10
N ILE A 246 0.98 4.80 -16.10
CA ILE A 246 1.93 3.72 -15.96
C ILE A 246 3.33 4.23 -16.31
N VAL A 247 4.20 4.32 -15.30
CA VAL A 247 5.50 5.01 -15.38
C VAL A 247 6.62 4.06 -14.98
N LYS A 248 7.68 3.98 -15.80
CA LYS A 248 8.88 3.20 -15.48
C LYS A 248 9.76 3.90 -14.44
N ALA A 249 10.28 3.14 -13.50
CA ALA A 249 11.39 3.58 -12.64
C ALA A 249 12.75 3.36 -13.35
N PRO A 250 13.82 4.07 -12.95
CA PRO A 250 15.17 3.84 -13.47
C PRO A 250 15.61 2.39 -13.25
N VAL A 251 16.34 1.80 -14.22
CA VAL A 251 16.75 0.38 -14.19
C VAL A 251 17.50 0.02 -12.90
N GLY A 252 18.41 0.88 -12.44
CA GLY A 252 19.18 0.68 -11.21
C GLY A 252 18.37 0.70 -9.90
N ALA A 253 17.08 1.06 -9.92
CA ALA A 253 16.21 0.99 -8.74
C ALA A 253 15.73 -0.45 -8.44
N TRP A 254 15.85 -1.37 -9.40
CA TRP A 254 15.27 -2.72 -9.30
C TRP A 254 16.19 -3.79 -8.67
N GLY A 255 17.48 -3.47 -8.46
CA GLY A 255 18.50 -4.40 -7.93
C GLY A 255 19.14 -5.27 -9.01
#